data_AF-A0A016V4N3-F1
#
_entry.id   AF-A0A016V4N3-F1
#
_cell.length_a   1.000
_cell.length_b   1.000
_cell.length_c   1.000
_cell.angle_alpha   90.00
_cell.angle_beta   90.00
_cell.angle_gamma   90.00
#
_symmetry.space_group_name_H-M   'P 1'
#
loop_
_entity.id
_entity.type
_entity.pdbx_description
1 polymer ?
#
loop_
_entity_poly.entity_id
_entity_poly.type
_entity_poly.pdbx_seq_one_letter_code
_entity_poly.pdbx_strand_id
1 'polypeptide(L)'
;MRRTSSMPSLCEAIPATVSASVKHYDYEAKLNRMQRRALRFTWHRLQTRNGGKRVENVFEEVFDRLVRALPCVRDMFTTRMFLCAMARNETASLRDHAKVTVKMFDVVLKNMDTDPSKRTDTGFPLDPKIIGRAHGPLRPYGLTGQYWEKLGETIIDVVLGQEAVRDLPGAGQAWVIFTACLVDQMRAGFDENREVFPMFPKRQTVLHYATKHLHEVNSSGEESNELVCTSTALQKASLSTPKQRRQSAAEGLLSKDPH
;
A
#
# COMPACT_ATOMS: atom_id res chain seq x y z
N MET A 1 -16.59 -41.83 2.55
CA MET A 1 -16.83 -40.80 1.52
C MET A 1 -17.21 -39.49 2.19
N ARG A 2 -16.55 -38.39 1.79
CA ARG A 2 -16.53 -37.08 2.48
C ARG A 2 -17.87 -36.34 2.37
N ARG A 3 -18.33 -35.79 3.50
CA ARG A 3 -19.35 -34.73 3.57
C ARG A 3 -18.71 -33.41 3.15
N THR A 4 -19.21 -32.77 2.10
CA THR A 4 -18.83 -31.40 1.74
C THR A 4 -19.77 -30.44 2.46
N SER A 5 -19.32 -29.89 3.58
CA SER A 5 -19.96 -28.75 4.23
C SER A 5 -19.53 -27.47 3.51
N SER A 6 -20.35 -27.01 2.57
CA SER A 6 -20.25 -25.63 2.05
C SER A 6 -20.81 -24.68 3.11
N MET A 7 -19.98 -23.78 3.62
CA MET A 7 -20.43 -22.70 4.49
C MET A 7 -21.30 -21.71 3.69
N PRO A 8 -22.46 -21.26 4.20
CA PRO A 8 -23.25 -20.23 3.55
C PRO A 8 -22.53 -18.87 3.65
N SER A 9 -22.31 -18.24 2.50
CA SER A 9 -21.86 -16.86 2.41
C SER A 9 -22.98 -15.94 2.89
N LEU A 10 -22.77 -15.26 4.02
CA LEU A 10 -23.66 -14.21 4.52
C LEU A 10 -23.54 -12.94 3.66
N CYS A 11 -24.13 -12.96 2.47
CA CYS A 11 -24.54 -11.75 1.76
C CYS A 11 -26.05 -11.66 1.86
N GLU A 12 -26.55 -11.28 3.03
CA GLU A 12 -27.95 -10.90 3.18
C GLU A 12 -28.12 -9.48 2.62
N ALA A 13 -28.96 -9.37 1.59
CA ALA A 13 -29.25 -8.14 0.88
C ALA A 13 -29.91 -7.12 1.82
N ILE A 14 -29.26 -5.98 2.05
CA ILE A 14 -29.85 -4.84 2.74
C ILE A 14 -30.41 -3.88 1.68
N PRO A 15 -31.70 -3.48 1.76
CA PRO A 15 -32.32 -2.61 0.78
C PRO A 15 -31.68 -1.22 0.77
N ALA A 16 -31.40 -0.74 -0.43
CA ALA A 16 -30.74 0.51 -0.73
C ALA A 16 -31.67 1.72 -0.54
N THR A 17 -31.89 2.17 0.70
CA THR A 17 -32.40 3.52 0.99
C THR A 17 -32.19 3.89 2.46
N VAL A 18 -31.00 4.36 2.82
CA VAL A 18 -30.81 5.23 4.00
C VAL A 18 -29.64 6.16 3.71
N SER A 19 -29.83 7.46 3.94
CA SER A 19 -28.78 8.47 4.11
C SER A 19 -27.46 7.83 4.54
N ALA A 20 -26.38 8.02 3.76
CA ALA A 20 -25.10 7.37 3.99
C ALA A 20 -24.44 7.92 5.26
N SER A 21 -24.97 7.54 6.42
CA SER A 21 -24.29 7.67 7.70
C SER A 21 -22.97 6.92 7.56
N VAL A 22 -21.85 7.60 7.83
CA VAL A 22 -20.53 6.99 7.88
C VAL A 22 -20.61 5.79 8.83
N LYS A 23 -20.57 4.57 8.28
CA LYS A 23 -20.65 3.34 9.07
C LYS A 23 -19.27 3.04 9.62
N HIS A 24 -19.05 3.38 10.88
CA HIS A 24 -17.85 2.98 11.61
C HIS A 24 -17.73 1.46 11.66
N TYR A 25 -16.50 0.96 11.62
CA TYR A 25 -16.30 -0.46 11.91
C TYR A 25 -16.64 -0.75 13.37
N ASP A 26 -17.47 -1.78 13.53
CA ASP A 26 -17.97 -2.20 14.83
C ASP A 26 -16.96 -3.11 15.54
N TYR A 27 -15.98 -2.47 16.19
CA TYR A 27 -15.07 -3.16 17.09
C TYR A 27 -15.78 -3.68 18.35
N GLU A 28 -16.92 -3.12 18.75
CA GLU A 28 -17.66 -3.51 19.96
C GLU A 28 -18.22 -4.93 19.83
N ALA A 29 -18.66 -5.30 18.63
CA ALA A 29 -19.12 -6.66 18.34
C ALA A 29 -18.02 -7.73 18.41
N LYS A 30 -16.74 -7.34 18.32
CA LYS A 30 -15.59 -8.28 18.26
C LYS A 30 -14.71 -8.25 19.50
N LEU A 31 -14.58 -7.08 20.13
CA LEU A 31 -13.72 -6.86 21.29
C LEU A 31 -14.57 -6.46 22.49
N ASN A 32 -14.44 -7.20 23.58
CA ASN A 32 -15.09 -6.81 24.83
C ASN A 32 -14.40 -5.58 25.47
N ARG A 33 -15.07 -4.97 26.44
CA ARG A 33 -14.59 -3.74 27.12
C ARG A 33 -13.21 -3.90 27.74
N MET A 34 -12.88 -5.08 28.29
CA MET A 34 -11.58 -5.35 28.90
C MET A 34 -10.48 -5.43 27.82
N GLN A 35 -10.76 -6.10 26.70
CA GLN A 35 -9.84 -6.21 25.57
C GLN A 35 -9.52 -4.85 24.95
N ARG A 36 -10.50 -3.97 24.76
CA ARG A 36 -10.26 -2.60 24.26
C ARG A 36 -9.42 -1.77 25.20
N ARG A 37 -9.67 -1.88 26.52
CA ARG A 37 -8.83 -1.23 27.54
C ARG A 37 -7.41 -1.76 27.52
N ALA A 38 -7.22 -3.07 27.42
CA ALA A 38 -5.91 -3.71 27.31
C ALA A 38 -5.15 -3.24 26.07
N LEU A 39 -5.82 -3.13 24.92
CA LEU A 39 -5.24 -2.61 23.69
C LEU A 39 -4.73 -1.18 23.85
N ARG A 40 -5.56 -0.26 24.36
CA ARG A 40 -5.14 1.13 24.58
C ARG A 40 -4.00 1.25 25.58
N PHE A 41 -4.07 0.49 26.68
CA PHE A 41 -3.02 0.48 27.69
C PHE A 41 -1.69 -0.02 27.13
N THR A 42 -1.70 -1.15 26.43
CA THR A 42 -0.49 -1.73 25.85
C THR A 42 0.05 -0.92 24.67
N TRP A 43 -0.82 -0.29 23.88
CA TRP A 43 -0.42 0.69 22.87
C TRP A 43 0.30 1.89 23.48
N HIS A 44 -0.24 2.46 24.55
CA HIS A 44 0.43 3.52 25.28
C HIS A 44 1.79 3.08 25.84
N ARG A 45 1.88 1.84 26.39
CA ARG A 45 3.16 1.27 26.82
C ARG A 45 4.13 1.03 25.67
N LEU A 46 3.67 0.63 24.49
CA LEU A 46 4.52 0.48 23.31
C LEU A 46 5.19 1.81 22.91
N GLN A 47 4.49 2.93 23.12
CA GLN A 47 5.02 4.26 22.83
C GLN A 47 5.96 4.80 23.92
N THR A 48 5.74 4.44 25.19
CA THR A 48 6.40 5.10 26.33
C THR A 48 7.38 4.21 27.11
N ARG A 49 7.17 2.89 27.13
CA ARG A 49 7.82 1.94 28.04
C ARG A 49 8.10 0.59 27.37
N ASN A 50 8.65 0.62 26.15
CA ASN A 50 9.00 -0.57 25.38
C ASN A 50 10.53 -0.79 25.29
N GLY A 51 11.21 -0.86 26.43
CA GLY A 51 12.67 -1.06 26.48
C GLY A 51 13.47 0.02 25.74
N GLY A 52 12.97 1.26 25.69
CA GLY A 52 13.58 2.38 24.96
C GLY A 52 13.36 2.35 23.43
N LYS A 53 12.71 1.32 22.89
CA LYS A 53 12.41 1.21 21.46
C LYS A 53 11.20 2.07 21.11
N ARG A 54 11.35 2.97 20.13
CA ARG A 54 10.25 3.75 19.56
C ARG A 54 9.24 2.81 18.88
N VAL A 55 7.95 3.13 18.96
CA VAL A 55 6.90 2.30 18.35
C VAL A 55 7.09 2.17 16.83
N GLU A 56 7.60 3.21 16.16
CA GLU A 56 7.90 3.16 14.73
C GLU A 56 8.97 2.13 14.42
N ASN A 57 9.96 1.93 15.28
CA ASN A 57 10.98 0.90 15.09
C ASN A 57 10.39 -0.53 15.21
N VAL A 58 9.30 -0.70 15.98
CA VAL A 58 8.57 -1.97 16.05
C VAL A 58 7.88 -2.25 14.71
N PHE A 59 7.27 -1.23 14.11
CA PHE A 59 6.60 -1.39 12.81
C PHE A 59 7.58 -1.39 11.63
N GLU A 60 8.74 -0.74 11.72
CA GLU A 60 9.84 -0.93 10.76
C GLU A 60 10.25 -2.40 10.73
N GLU A 61 10.36 -3.06 11.89
CA GLU A 61 10.64 -4.49 11.97
C GLU A 61 9.52 -5.35 11.35
N VAL A 62 8.25 -4.96 11.51
CA VAL A 62 7.13 -5.63 10.81
C VAL A 62 7.35 -5.61 9.30
N PHE A 63 7.65 -4.44 8.73
CA PHE A 63 7.87 -4.31 7.29
C PHE A 63 9.14 -5.01 6.83
N ASP A 64 10.21 -4.99 7.62
CA ASP A 64 11.44 -5.73 7.34
C ASP A 64 11.21 -7.26 7.31
N ARG A 65 10.42 -7.80 8.25
CA ARG A 65 10.04 -9.21 8.24
C ARG A 65 9.10 -9.55 7.09
N LEU A 66 8.16 -8.65 6.76
CA LEU A 66 7.22 -8.84 5.67
C LEU A 66 7.94 -8.97 4.32
N VAL A 67 8.88 -8.08 4.01
CA VAL A 67 9.62 -8.13 2.73
C VAL A 67 10.62 -9.27 2.64
N ARG A 68 11.08 -9.80 3.78
CA ARG A 68 11.85 -11.04 3.82
C ARG A 68 10.98 -12.26 3.51
N ALA A 69 9.76 -12.30 4.05
CA ALA A 69 8.80 -13.37 3.79
C ALA A 69 8.20 -13.30 2.37
N LEU A 70 8.04 -12.09 1.83
CA LEU A 70 7.47 -11.82 0.52
C LEU A 70 8.42 -10.96 -0.33
N PRO A 71 9.42 -11.56 -1.00
CA PRO A 71 10.39 -10.81 -1.83
C PRO A 71 9.73 -9.99 -2.95
N CYS A 72 8.59 -10.43 -3.47
CA CYS A 72 7.81 -9.67 -4.44
C CYS A 72 7.34 -8.31 -3.89
N VAL A 73 7.02 -8.21 -2.59
CA VAL A 73 6.65 -6.94 -1.94
C VAL A 73 7.85 -6.00 -1.93
N ARG A 74 9.05 -6.51 -1.64
CA ARG A 74 10.29 -5.72 -1.70
C ARG A 74 10.45 -5.04 -3.06
N ASP A 75 10.20 -5.79 -4.13
CA ASP A 75 10.37 -5.30 -5.49
C ASP A 75 9.38 -4.17 -5.84
N MET A 76 8.20 -4.14 -5.19
CA MET A 76 7.25 -3.03 -5.31
C MET A 76 7.81 -1.72 -4.74
N PHE A 77 8.65 -1.78 -3.71
CA PHE A 77 9.25 -0.60 -3.09
C PHE A 77 10.50 -0.08 -3.82
N THR A 78 11.07 -0.85 -4.74
CA THR A 78 12.32 -0.52 -5.43
C THR A 78 12.14 -0.31 -6.94
N THR A 79 11.10 -0.87 -7.54
CA THR A 79 10.88 -0.80 -8.99
C THR A 79 10.33 0.56 -9.41
N ARG A 80 10.99 1.21 -10.38
CA ARG A 80 10.60 2.52 -10.93
C ARG A 80 9.13 2.59 -11.34
N MET A 81 8.57 1.51 -11.89
CA MET A 81 7.16 1.44 -12.32
C MET A 81 6.18 1.65 -11.16
N PHE A 82 6.49 1.09 -9.98
CA PHE A 82 5.70 1.29 -8.76
C PHE A 82 5.94 2.67 -8.16
N LEU A 83 7.19 3.12 -8.08
CA LEU A 83 7.51 4.46 -7.60
C LEU A 83 6.84 5.55 -8.44
N CYS A 84 6.71 5.37 -9.75
CA CYS A 84 5.96 6.29 -10.63
C CYS A 84 4.44 6.25 -10.37
N ALA A 85 3.87 5.06 -10.12
CA ALA A 85 2.46 4.94 -9.73
C ALA A 85 2.18 5.57 -8.34
N MET A 86 3.19 5.57 -7.47
CA MET A 86 3.14 6.13 -6.12
C MET A 86 3.69 7.57 -6.03
N ALA A 87 4.22 8.15 -7.10
CA ALA A 87 4.97 9.42 -7.07
C ALA A 87 4.16 10.64 -6.58
N ARG A 88 2.84 10.50 -6.46
CA ARG A 88 1.94 11.51 -5.89
C ARG A 88 1.66 11.31 -4.39
N ASN A 89 2.18 10.24 -3.78
CA ASN A 89 1.96 9.88 -2.39
C ASN A 89 3.24 10.14 -1.57
N GLU A 90 3.09 10.76 -0.41
CA GLU A 90 4.19 11.01 0.55
C GLU A 90 4.72 9.72 1.20
N THR A 91 4.13 8.56 0.90
CA THR A 91 4.47 7.26 1.47
C THR A 91 5.18 6.39 0.43
N ALA A 92 6.51 6.50 0.32
CA ALA A 92 7.27 5.82 -0.74
C ALA A 92 8.25 4.75 -0.23
N SER A 93 8.59 4.77 1.07
CA SER A 93 9.51 3.79 1.67
C SER A 93 8.80 2.86 2.68
N LEU A 94 9.47 1.75 3.04
CA LEU A 94 9.05 0.87 4.14
C LEU A 94 8.93 1.63 5.46
N ARG A 95 9.87 2.56 5.71
CA ARG A 95 9.88 3.42 6.90
C ARG A 95 8.66 4.34 6.93
N ASP A 96 8.25 4.87 5.78
CA ASP A 96 7.04 5.71 5.70
C ASP A 96 5.77 4.87 5.92
N HIS A 97 5.71 3.65 5.38
CA HIS A 97 4.62 2.72 5.64
C HIS A 97 4.52 2.32 7.11
N ALA A 98 5.67 2.10 7.79
CA ALA A 98 5.71 1.88 9.22
C ALA A 98 5.10 3.05 10.00
N LYS A 99 5.50 4.29 9.68
CA LYS A 99 4.97 5.50 10.32
C LYS A 99 3.47 5.68 10.06
N VAL A 100 3.01 5.47 8.82
CA VAL A 100 1.57 5.56 8.48
C VAL A 100 0.78 4.49 9.22
N THR A 101 1.30 3.26 9.32
CA THR A 101 0.67 2.17 10.07
C THR A 101 0.53 2.53 11.55
N VAL A 102 1.58 3.09 12.18
CA VAL A 102 1.51 3.57 13.56
C VAL A 102 0.45 4.65 13.72
N LYS A 103 0.39 5.64 12.81
CA LYS A 103 -0.64 6.69 12.85
C LYS A 103 -2.06 6.13 12.70
N MET A 104 -2.25 5.16 11.80
CA MET A 104 -3.53 4.46 11.65
C MET A 104 -3.93 3.75 12.95
N PHE A 105 -3.00 3.02 13.57
CA PHE A 105 -3.26 2.32 14.85
C PHE A 105 -3.64 3.32 15.94
N ASP A 106 -2.94 4.46 16.01
CA ASP A 106 -3.23 5.50 17.00
C ASP A 106 -4.66 6.06 16.87
N VAL A 107 -5.07 6.40 15.65
CA VAL A 107 -6.42 6.90 15.37
C VAL A 107 -7.48 5.85 15.72
N VAL A 108 -7.31 4.60 15.30
CA VAL A 108 -8.29 3.53 15.56
C VAL A 108 -8.39 3.24 17.06
N LEU A 109 -7.26 3.08 17.75
CA LEU A 109 -7.23 2.74 19.18
C LEU A 109 -7.74 3.88 20.07
N LYS A 110 -7.51 5.15 19.69
CA LYS A 110 -8.06 6.31 20.38
C LYS A 110 -9.60 6.37 20.28
N ASN A 111 -10.15 5.92 19.15
CA ASN A 111 -11.59 5.95 18.89
C ASN A 111 -12.36 4.74 19.45
N MET A 112 -11.69 3.70 19.96
CA MET A 112 -12.33 2.46 20.43
C MET A 112 -13.40 2.62 21.53
N ASP A 113 -13.29 3.61 22.40
CA ASP A 113 -14.30 3.89 23.45
C ASP A 113 -14.97 5.27 23.23
N THR A 114 -14.83 5.84 22.03
CA THR A 114 -15.45 7.13 21.69
C THR A 114 -16.87 6.90 21.17
N ASP A 115 -17.79 7.77 21.57
CA ASP A 115 -19.17 7.76 21.05
C ASP A 115 -19.15 7.72 19.52
N PRO A 116 -19.98 6.88 18.85
CA PRO A 116 -19.99 6.79 17.39
C PRO A 116 -20.12 8.13 16.68
N SER A 117 -20.89 9.08 17.23
CA SER A 117 -21.07 10.42 16.65
C SER A 117 -19.83 11.32 16.69
N LYS A 118 -18.83 10.98 17.51
CA LYS A 118 -17.58 11.74 17.67
C LYS A 118 -16.36 11.04 17.06
N ARG A 119 -16.56 9.86 16.46
CA ARG A 119 -15.48 9.06 15.92
C ARG A 119 -14.86 9.70 14.68
N THR A 120 -13.54 9.69 14.63
CA THR A 120 -12.76 10.30 13.53
C THR A 120 -11.97 9.27 12.73
N ASP A 121 -12.22 7.98 12.93
CA ASP A 121 -11.44 6.88 12.35
C ASP A 121 -12.06 6.29 11.07
N THR A 122 -13.16 6.87 10.57
CA THR A 122 -13.84 6.40 9.35
C THR A 122 -14.01 7.52 8.34
N GLY A 123 -13.75 7.22 7.06
CA GLY A 123 -13.85 8.18 5.95
C GLY A 123 -12.66 9.14 5.82
N PHE A 124 -11.64 9.01 6.66
CA PHE A 124 -10.41 9.82 6.64
C PHE A 124 -9.23 9.06 6.00
N PRO A 125 -8.12 9.73 5.64
CA PRO A 125 -6.98 9.08 4.98
C PRO A 125 -6.33 7.92 5.75
N LEU A 126 -6.51 7.88 7.08
CA LEU A 126 -6.01 6.83 7.97
C LEU A 126 -7.04 5.74 8.28
N ASP A 127 -8.22 5.78 7.66
CA ASP A 127 -9.20 4.70 7.72
C ASP A 127 -8.59 3.44 7.07
N PRO A 128 -8.53 2.28 7.76
CA PRO A 128 -7.99 1.05 7.21
C PRO A 128 -8.62 0.68 5.86
N LYS A 129 -9.92 0.88 5.70
CA LYS A 129 -10.62 0.58 4.45
C LYS A 129 -10.17 1.49 3.31
N ILE A 130 -9.98 2.78 3.58
CA ILE A 130 -9.47 3.74 2.58
C ILE A 130 -8.02 3.43 2.20
N ILE A 131 -7.19 3.05 3.17
CA ILE A 131 -5.82 2.59 2.91
C ILE A 131 -5.82 1.37 1.99
N GLY A 132 -6.65 0.37 2.30
CA GLY A 132 -6.84 -0.81 1.46
C GLY A 132 -7.23 -0.45 0.02
N ARG A 133 -8.19 0.47 -0.13
CA ARG A 133 -8.65 0.96 -1.42
C ARG A 133 -7.54 1.65 -2.21
N ALA A 134 -6.71 2.46 -1.56
CA ALA A 134 -5.58 3.15 -2.18
C ALA A 134 -4.54 2.18 -2.77
N HIS A 135 -4.48 0.95 -2.24
CA HIS A 135 -3.61 -0.11 -2.77
C HIS A 135 -4.25 -0.93 -3.90
N GLY A 136 -5.55 -0.82 -4.13
CA GLY A 136 -6.28 -1.52 -5.20
C GLY A 136 -5.66 -1.39 -6.61
N PRO A 137 -5.23 -0.18 -7.04
CA PRO A 137 -4.55 0.01 -8.32
C PRO A 137 -3.24 -0.77 -8.49
N LEU A 138 -2.68 -1.32 -7.41
CA LEU A 138 -1.45 -2.12 -7.47
C LEU A 138 -1.70 -3.60 -7.83
N ARG A 139 -2.98 -4.04 -7.90
CA ARG A 139 -3.35 -5.42 -8.29
C ARG A 139 -2.73 -5.89 -9.60
N PRO A 140 -2.74 -5.12 -10.71
CA PRO A 140 -2.16 -5.56 -11.98
C PRO A 140 -0.65 -5.79 -11.91
N TYR A 141 0.01 -5.30 -10.86
CA TYR A 141 1.43 -5.45 -10.63
C TYR A 141 1.75 -6.57 -9.61
N GLY A 142 0.76 -7.39 -9.25
CA GLY A 142 0.95 -8.59 -8.44
C GLY A 142 0.56 -8.45 -6.96
N LEU A 143 0.05 -7.30 -6.51
CA LEU A 143 -0.49 -7.19 -5.15
C LEU A 143 -1.77 -8.02 -5.05
N THR A 144 -1.84 -8.93 -4.07
CA THR A 144 -2.99 -9.82 -3.87
C THR A 144 -3.54 -9.73 -2.44
N GLY A 145 -4.75 -10.28 -2.24
CA GLY A 145 -5.40 -10.33 -0.93
C GLY A 145 -4.53 -10.99 0.15
N GLN A 146 -3.76 -12.02 -0.21
CA GLN A 146 -2.89 -12.78 0.69
C GLN A 146 -1.81 -11.93 1.36
N TYR A 147 -1.43 -10.79 0.75
CA TYR A 147 -0.38 -9.95 1.33
C TYR A 147 -0.90 -9.21 2.57
N TRP A 148 -2.20 -8.92 2.62
CA TRP A 148 -2.86 -8.37 3.80
C TRP A 148 -2.92 -9.39 4.95
N GLU A 149 -3.22 -10.66 4.64
CA GLU A 149 -3.16 -11.76 5.61
C GLU A 149 -1.75 -11.88 6.19
N LYS A 150 -0.73 -11.89 5.32
CA LYS A 150 0.66 -11.98 5.75
C LYS A 150 1.14 -10.76 6.55
N LEU A 151 0.66 -9.57 6.21
CA LEU A 151 0.87 -8.36 7.00
C LEU A 151 0.27 -8.53 8.41
N GLY A 152 -0.96 -9.03 8.52
CA GLY A 152 -1.62 -9.30 9.79
C GLY A 152 -0.85 -10.30 10.67
N GLU A 153 -0.45 -11.43 10.10
CA GLU A 153 0.40 -12.42 10.77
C GLU A 153 1.70 -11.78 11.29
N THR A 154 2.38 -11.01 10.44
CA THR A 154 3.67 -10.39 10.78
C THR A 154 3.53 -9.33 11.87
N ILE A 155 2.44 -8.55 11.85
CA ILE A 155 2.12 -7.60 12.93
C ILE A 155 1.96 -8.34 14.24
N ILE A 156 1.16 -9.41 14.26
CA ILE A 156 0.91 -10.21 15.47
C ILE A 156 2.24 -10.77 16.00
N ASP A 157 3.04 -11.43 15.16
CA ASP A 157 4.31 -12.04 15.56
C ASP A 157 5.26 -11.04 16.22
N VAL A 158 5.37 -9.83 15.67
CA VAL A 158 6.26 -8.80 16.20
C VAL A 158 5.68 -8.17 17.47
N VAL A 159 4.39 -7.82 17.46
CA VAL A 159 3.75 -7.10 18.57
C VAL A 159 3.62 -7.97 19.82
N LEU A 160 3.29 -9.25 19.67
CA LEU A 160 3.20 -10.19 20.80
C LEU A 160 4.57 -10.45 21.45
N GLY A 161 5.67 -10.26 20.70
CA GLY A 161 7.03 -10.33 21.23
C GLY A 161 7.46 -9.12 22.07
N GLN A 162 6.71 -8.01 22.02
CA GLN A 162 7.06 -6.81 22.78
C GLN A 162 6.69 -6.96 24.25
N GLU A 163 7.60 -6.57 25.15
CA GLU A 163 7.40 -6.67 26.61
C GLU A 163 6.14 -5.91 27.05
N ALA A 164 5.90 -4.74 26.45
CA ALA A 164 4.71 -3.92 26.69
C ALA A 164 3.38 -4.68 26.52
N VAL A 165 3.35 -5.69 25.65
CA VAL A 165 2.17 -6.52 25.37
C VAL A 165 2.22 -7.82 26.19
N ARG A 166 3.38 -8.48 26.22
CA ARG A 166 3.58 -9.75 26.92
C ARG A 166 3.30 -9.67 28.43
N ASP A 167 3.64 -8.54 29.05
CA ASP A 167 3.49 -8.34 30.50
C ASP A 167 2.03 -8.19 30.95
N LEU A 168 1.08 -7.97 30.04
CA LEU A 168 -0.33 -7.81 30.39
C LEU A 168 -1.13 -9.08 30.04
N PRO A 169 -1.63 -9.83 31.03
CA PRO A 169 -2.48 -10.99 30.78
C PRO A 169 -3.70 -10.66 29.92
N GLY A 170 -3.98 -11.50 28.93
CA GLY A 170 -5.10 -11.34 28.00
C GLY A 170 -4.90 -10.28 26.91
N ALA A 171 -3.85 -9.44 26.98
CA ALA A 171 -3.58 -8.45 25.95
C ALA A 171 -3.28 -9.09 24.59
N GLY A 172 -2.54 -10.21 24.59
CA GLY A 172 -2.20 -10.90 23.35
C GLY A 172 -3.42 -11.32 22.53
N GLN A 173 -4.46 -11.86 23.18
CA GLN A 173 -5.71 -12.21 22.51
C GLN A 173 -6.41 -10.97 21.93
N ALA A 174 -6.40 -9.85 22.67
CA ALA A 174 -6.98 -8.61 22.19
C ALA A 174 -6.24 -8.10 20.92
N TRP A 175 -4.90 -8.18 20.91
CA TRP A 175 -4.07 -7.82 19.74
C TRP A 175 -4.34 -8.68 18.52
N VAL A 176 -4.55 -10.00 18.70
CA VAL A 176 -4.93 -10.90 17.61
C VAL A 176 -6.26 -10.49 16.99
N ILE A 177 -7.31 -10.31 17.82
CA ILE A 177 -8.65 -9.96 17.33
C ILE A 177 -8.63 -8.58 16.66
N PHE A 178 -7.95 -7.60 17.28
CA PHE A 178 -7.82 -6.25 16.74
C PHE A 178 -7.13 -6.24 15.38
N THR A 179 -5.99 -6.93 15.27
CA THR A 179 -5.22 -6.97 14.02
C THR A 179 -6.01 -7.65 12.91
N ALA A 180 -6.72 -8.74 13.22
CA ALA A 180 -7.62 -9.39 12.26
C ALA A 180 -8.71 -8.41 11.76
N CYS A 181 -9.41 -7.73 12.67
CA CYS A 181 -10.44 -6.75 12.30
C CYS A 181 -9.91 -5.59 11.45
N LEU A 182 -8.69 -5.14 11.73
CA LEU A 182 -8.04 -4.05 11.02
C LEU A 182 -7.61 -4.50 9.61
N VAL A 183 -7.03 -5.69 9.49
CA VAL A 183 -6.63 -6.30 8.21
C VAL A 183 -7.84 -6.64 7.35
N ASP A 184 -8.94 -7.11 7.94
CA ASP A 184 -10.18 -7.40 7.23
C ASP A 184 -10.74 -6.13 6.56
N GLN A 185 -10.67 -4.98 7.23
CA GLN A 185 -11.09 -3.70 6.63
C GLN A 185 -10.18 -3.26 5.49
N MET A 186 -8.86 -3.36 5.65
CA MET A 186 -7.91 -3.08 4.56
C MET A 186 -8.18 -4.00 3.37
N ARG A 187 -8.40 -5.29 3.61
CA ARG A 187 -8.72 -6.25 2.55
C ARG A 187 -10.05 -5.90 1.88
N ALA A 188 -11.10 -5.60 2.65
CA ALA A 188 -12.39 -5.21 2.11
C ALA A 188 -12.27 -3.99 1.19
N GLY A 189 -11.59 -2.93 1.63
CA GLY A 189 -11.35 -1.75 0.80
C GLY A 189 -10.49 -2.03 -0.44
N PHE A 190 -9.49 -2.92 -0.31
CA PHE A 190 -8.69 -3.39 -1.43
C PHE A 190 -9.57 -4.11 -2.47
N ASP A 191 -10.51 -4.95 -2.04
CA ASP A 191 -11.45 -5.73 -2.86
C ASP A 191 -12.55 -4.90 -3.53
N GLU A 192 -12.89 -3.71 -3.01
CA GLU A 192 -13.87 -2.81 -3.65
C GLU A 192 -13.47 -2.36 -5.06
N ASN A 193 -12.15 -2.29 -5.33
CA ASN A 193 -11.64 -1.88 -6.64
C ASN A 193 -11.51 -3.04 -7.64
N ARG A 194 -11.95 -4.27 -7.29
CA ARG A 194 -11.79 -5.45 -8.14
C ARG A 194 -12.54 -5.35 -9.47
N GLU A 195 -13.67 -4.65 -9.49
CA GLU A 195 -14.55 -4.51 -10.66
C GLU A 195 -14.19 -3.32 -11.57
N VAL A 196 -13.43 -2.33 -11.07
CA VAL A 196 -13.16 -1.05 -11.78
C VAL A 196 -11.94 -1.12 -12.70
N PHE A 197 -11.09 -2.14 -12.52
CA PHE A 197 -9.94 -2.39 -13.39
C PHE A 197 -10.16 -3.69 -14.18
N PRO A 198 -11.03 -3.71 -15.20
CA PRO A 198 -10.92 -4.74 -16.21
C PRO A 198 -9.48 -4.69 -16.74
N MET A 199 -8.82 -5.83 -16.67
CA MET A 199 -7.49 -6.13 -17.16
C MET A 199 -7.09 -5.19 -18.32
N PHE A 200 -6.35 -4.11 -18.03
CA PHE A 200 -5.83 -3.10 -18.96
C PHE A 200 -6.71 -2.76 -20.19
N PRO A 201 -7.42 -1.62 -20.20
CA PRO A 201 -7.99 -1.06 -21.45
C PRO A 201 -6.93 -0.90 -22.52
N LYS A 202 -5.68 -0.58 -22.13
CA LYS A 202 -4.56 -0.39 -23.06
C LYS A 202 -4.20 -1.65 -23.87
N ARG A 203 -4.38 -2.87 -23.33
CA ARG A 203 -4.12 -4.09 -24.09
C ARG A 203 -5.21 -4.28 -25.15
N GLN A 204 -6.45 -3.96 -24.81
CA GLN A 204 -7.59 -3.99 -25.71
C GLN A 204 -7.55 -2.87 -26.75
N THR A 205 -7.04 -1.69 -26.39
CA THR A 205 -6.78 -0.57 -27.32
C THR A 205 -5.65 -0.90 -28.29
N VAL A 206 -4.54 -1.49 -27.80
CA VAL A 206 -3.44 -1.93 -28.68
C VAL A 206 -3.90 -3.08 -29.58
N LEU A 207 -4.66 -4.05 -29.06
CA LEU A 207 -5.29 -5.09 -29.88
C LEU A 207 -6.31 -4.51 -30.87
N HIS A 208 -7.09 -3.53 -30.46
CA HIS A 208 -8.07 -2.86 -31.33
C HIS A 208 -7.38 -2.10 -32.45
N TYR A 209 -6.32 -1.33 -32.17
CA TYR A 209 -5.52 -0.66 -33.19
C TYR A 209 -4.74 -1.65 -34.07
N ALA A 210 -4.20 -2.74 -33.50
CA ALA A 210 -3.54 -3.79 -34.28
C ALA A 210 -4.52 -4.54 -35.19
N THR A 211 -5.72 -4.85 -34.69
CA THR A 211 -6.80 -5.49 -35.46
C THR A 211 -7.34 -4.55 -36.54
N LYS A 212 -7.49 -3.27 -36.21
CA LYS A 212 -7.89 -2.23 -37.17
C LYS A 212 -6.86 -2.09 -38.30
N HIS A 213 -5.56 -2.09 -37.97
CA HIS A 213 -4.50 -2.09 -38.98
C HIS A 213 -4.51 -3.34 -39.86
N LEU A 214 -4.82 -4.53 -39.32
CA LEU A 214 -4.96 -5.75 -40.14
C LEU A 214 -6.17 -5.70 -41.08
N HIS A 215 -7.29 -5.11 -40.64
CA HIS A 215 -8.47 -4.92 -41.48
C HIS A 215 -8.29 -3.83 -42.54
N GLU A 216 -7.54 -2.76 -42.23
CA GLU A 216 -7.18 -1.71 -43.18
C GLU A 216 -6.21 -2.25 -44.26
N VAL A 217 -5.23 -3.09 -43.88
CA VAL A 217 -4.29 -3.73 -44.82
C VAL A 217 -4.98 -4.78 -45.71
N ASN A 218 -6.02 -5.47 -45.20
CA ASN A 218 -6.82 -6.41 -45.99
C ASN A 218 -7.89 -5.75 -46.88
N SER A 219 -8.22 -4.47 -46.66
CA SER A 219 -9.20 -3.73 -47.49
C SER A 219 -8.57 -2.87 -48.58
N SER A 220 -7.24 -2.72 -48.58
CA SER A 220 -6.48 -2.00 -49.62
C SER A 220 -5.77 -2.94 -50.61
N GLY A 221 -6.17 -4.22 -50.65
CA GLY A 221 -5.57 -5.25 -51.48
C GLY A 221 -6.30 -5.46 -52.79
N GLU A 222 -6.45 -4.43 -53.62
CA GLU A 222 -6.77 -4.57 -55.06
C GLU A 222 -6.40 -3.25 -55.78
N GLU A 223 -5.12 -3.11 -56.17
CA GLU A 223 -4.66 -2.64 -57.49
C GLU A 223 -3.12 -2.38 -57.50
N SER A 224 -2.41 -3.34 -58.09
CA SER A 224 -1.39 -3.19 -59.14
C SER A 224 -0.17 -2.25 -58.98
N ASN A 225 0.97 -2.92 -58.79
CA ASN A 225 2.25 -2.81 -59.52
C ASN A 225 3.24 -1.63 -59.35
N GLU A 226 4.46 -2.09 -59.00
CA GLU A 226 5.78 -1.74 -59.55
C GLU A 226 6.62 -0.56 -58.99
N LEU A 227 7.69 -1.00 -58.29
CA LEU A 227 9.11 -0.76 -58.63
C LEU A 227 9.91 0.27 -57.80
N VAL A 228 11.11 -0.20 -57.45
CA VAL A 228 12.40 0.49 -57.24
C VAL A 228 12.87 0.73 -55.80
N CYS A 229 13.90 -0.06 -55.50
CA CYS A 229 14.93 0.09 -54.48
C CYS A 229 15.68 1.43 -54.58
N THR A 230 15.91 2.13 -53.47
CA THR A 230 17.24 2.73 -53.18
C THR A 230 17.38 3.15 -51.72
N SER A 231 18.50 2.70 -51.13
CA SER A 231 19.14 3.25 -49.93
C SER A 231 19.77 4.63 -50.21
N THR A 232 20.27 5.30 -49.16
CA THR A 232 20.96 6.62 -49.07
C THR A 232 20.04 7.84 -48.88
N ALA A 233 20.39 8.91 -48.14
CA ALA A 233 21.38 9.21 -47.12
C ALA A 233 21.07 10.63 -46.55
N LEU A 234 21.56 10.91 -45.34
CA LEU A 234 22.16 12.18 -44.86
C LEU A 234 21.50 13.56 -45.13
N GLN A 235 21.23 14.29 -44.04
CA GLN A 235 21.81 15.62 -43.70
C GLN A 235 21.32 15.99 -42.28
N LYS A 236 22.12 16.11 -41.20
CA LYS A 236 23.31 16.93 -40.88
C LYS A 236 23.14 18.43 -41.12
N ALA A 237 22.94 19.17 -40.03
CA ALA A 237 23.56 20.46 -39.75
C ALA A 237 23.52 20.70 -38.23
N SER A 238 24.48 21.28 -37.50
CA SER A 238 25.93 21.51 -37.64
C SER A 238 26.37 21.97 -36.24
N LEU A 239 27.49 21.44 -35.74
CA LEU A 239 28.19 21.93 -34.55
C LEU A 239 29.04 23.17 -34.90
N SER A 240 29.18 24.10 -33.96
CA SER A 240 30.41 24.90 -33.82
C SER A 240 30.68 25.28 -32.36
N THR A 241 31.54 24.50 -31.70
CA THR A 241 32.48 24.94 -30.63
C THR A 241 33.74 25.55 -31.30
N PRO A 242 34.93 25.81 -30.66
CA PRO A 242 35.36 25.82 -29.23
C PRO A 242 36.35 26.98 -28.85
N LYS A 243 36.74 27.09 -27.56
CA LYS A 243 38.15 27.02 -27.04
C LYS A 243 38.24 27.47 -25.57
N GLN A 244 38.57 26.55 -24.65
CA GLN A 244 39.90 26.34 -24.02
C GLN A 244 40.35 27.44 -23.04
N ARG A 245 40.60 27.10 -21.75
CA ARG A 245 41.93 26.74 -21.19
C ARG A 245 41.99 26.82 -19.63
N ARG A 246 42.19 25.65 -19.02
CA ARG A 246 43.03 25.25 -17.84
C ARG A 246 43.22 26.11 -16.56
N GLN A 247 43.13 25.37 -15.42
CA GLN A 247 43.96 25.38 -14.19
C GLN A 247 43.76 26.58 -13.22
N SER A 248 43.83 26.50 -11.88
CA SER A 248 44.38 25.56 -10.88
C SER A 248 44.02 26.06 -9.44
N ALA A 249 44.11 25.17 -8.43
CA ALA A 249 44.34 25.40 -6.98
C ALA A 249 43.23 26.11 -6.15
N ALA A 250 42.68 25.58 -5.05
CA ALA A 250 43.20 24.97 -3.80
C ALA A 250 43.26 25.97 -2.61
N GLU A 251 42.59 25.54 -1.54
CA GLU A 251 42.79 25.84 -0.11
C GLU A 251 42.38 27.18 0.53
N GLY A 252 41.76 27.05 1.71
CA GLY A 252 41.73 28.03 2.80
C GLY A 252 40.31 28.40 3.26
N LEU A 253 39.94 28.42 4.55
CA LEU A 253 40.56 27.93 5.78
C LEU A 253 39.51 28.13 6.88
N LEU A 254 39.54 27.23 7.87
CA LEU A 254 38.77 27.29 9.10
C LEU A 254 39.07 28.54 9.93
N SER A 255 38.01 28.94 10.62
CA SER A 255 37.89 29.79 11.81
C SER A 255 38.96 29.56 12.90
N LYS A 256 39.42 30.67 13.50
CA LYS A 256 39.89 30.74 14.90
C LYS A 256 39.62 32.10 15.54
N ASP A 257 38.96 32.03 16.71
CA ASP A 257 39.17 32.77 17.97
C ASP A 257 38.93 34.31 17.99
N PRO A 258 38.75 34.98 19.17
CA PRO A 258 39.14 34.56 20.53
C PRO A 258 38.21 34.92 21.72
N HIS A 259 38.65 34.45 22.89
CA HIS A 259 38.38 34.83 24.30
C HIS A 259 37.18 34.24 25.05
#